data_AF-A0A2N7RDR7-F1
#
_entry.id   AF-A0A2N7RDR7-F1
#
_cell.length_a   1.000
_cell.length_b   1.000
_cell.length_c   1.000
_cell.angle_alpha   90.00
_cell.angle_beta   90.00
_cell.angle_gamma   90.00
#
_symmetry.space_group_name_H-M   'P 1'
#
loop_
_entity.id
_entity.type
_entity.pdbx_description
1 polymer ?
#
loop_
_entity_poly.entity_id
_entity_poly.type
_entity_poly.pdbx_seq_one_letter_code
_entity_poly.pdbx_strand_id
1 'polypeptide(L)'
;MRRPLIFSLSLICSMHALSGESHRAQARQMLKNYGLSHCILKPFNENSALEKDIGLSAGAYSFMGKGMHTVLQNEDTLQVLHDPYKETRNYVYAAYEQTPSISKHSKSNVVFYGCLEVYNSEAFDRFIKTQDRYIAD
;
A
#
# COMPACT_ATOMS: atom_id res chain seq x y z
N MET A 1 -58.34 -2.10 3.46
CA MET A 1 -57.08 -1.36 3.74
C MET A 1 -56.08 -2.32 4.37
N ARG A 2 -54.81 -2.26 3.92
CA ARG A 2 -53.55 -2.83 4.47
C ARG A 2 -52.80 -3.70 3.45
N ARG A 3 -51.94 -3.05 2.66
CA ARG A 3 -50.78 -3.69 2.01
C ARG A 3 -49.60 -3.60 2.98
N PRO A 4 -48.82 -4.67 3.20
CA PRO A 4 -47.67 -4.61 4.09
C PRO A 4 -46.51 -3.91 3.35
N LEU A 5 -45.96 -2.92 4.03
CA LEU A 5 -44.82 -2.11 3.62
C LEU A 5 -43.54 -2.89 3.97
N ILE A 6 -43.16 -3.87 3.14
CA ILE A 6 -41.92 -4.64 3.35
C ILE A 6 -41.20 -4.80 2.01
N PHE A 7 -40.54 -3.74 1.54
CA PHE A 7 -39.63 -3.82 0.39
C PHE A 7 -38.42 -2.89 0.50
N SER A 8 -38.12 -2.35 1.69
CA SER A 8 -37.12 -1.27 1.84
C SER A 8 -35.83 -1.68 2.58
N LEU A 9 -35.74 -2.91 3.11
CA LEU A 9 -34.59 -3.30 3.96
C LEU A 9 -33.40 -3.90 3.18
N SER A 10 -33.62 -4.40 1.96
CA SER A 10 -32.58 -5.07 1.16
C SER A 10 -31.63 -4.11 0.43
N LEU A 11 -32.03 -2.86 0.15
CA LEU A 11 -31.15 -1.88 -0.51
C LEU A 11 -30.03 -1.34 0.40
N ILE A 12 -30.25 -1.31 1.72
CA ILE A 12 -29.33 -0.67 2.66
C ILE A 12 -28.08 -1.55 2.87
N CYS A 13 -28.22 -2.87 2.84
CA CYS A 13 -27.10 -3.80 3.05
C CYS A 13 -26.04 -3.72 1.93
N SER A 14 -26.46 -3.58 0.68
CA SER A 14 -25.55 -3.51 -0.47
C SER A 14 -24.66 -2.26 -0.47
N MET A 15 -25.15 -1.15 0.08
CA MET A 15 -24.40 0.11 0.13
C MET A 15 -23.24 0.07 1.13
N HIS A 16 -23.43 -0.62 2.26
CA HIS A 16 -22.38 -0.79 3.27
C HIS A 16 -21.24 -1.69 2.76
N ALA A 17 -21.57 -2.76 2.05
CA ALA A 17 -20.57 -3.64 1.44
C ALA A 17 -19.74 -2.92 0.37
N LEU A 18 -20.38 -2.11 -0.47
CA LEU A 18 -19.70 -1.33 -1.52
C LEU A 18 -18.78 -0.25 -0.92
N SER A 19 -19.23 0.45 0.13
CA SER A 19 -18.43 1.44 0.83
C SER A 19 -17.24 0.82 1.55
N GLY A 20 -17.41 -0.37 2.15
CA GLY A 20 -16.31 -1.08 2.80
C GLY A 20 -15.23 -1.52 1.81
N GLU A 21 -15.62 -2.03 0.63
CA GLU A 21 -14.65 -2.42 -0.39
C GLU A 21 -13.96 -1.21 -1.04
N SER A 22 -14.67 -0.09 -1.26
CA SER A 22 -14.04 1.12 -1.80
C SER A 22 -13.01 1.71 -0.84
N HIS A 23 -13.31 1.72 0.46
CA HIS A 23 -12.37 2.14 1.51
C HIS A 23 -11.12 1.24 1.56
N ARG A 24 -11.32 -0.09 1.51
CA ARG A 24 -10.21 -1.05 1.46
C ARG A 24 -9.38 -0.91 0.20
N ALA A 25 -10.01 -0.75 -0.96
CA ALA A 25 -9.32 -0.53 -2.22
C ALA A 25 -8.43 0.72 -2.16
N GLN A 26 -8.94 1.82 -1.58
CA GLN A 26 -8.17 3.03 -1.35
C GLN A 26 -6.98 2.78 -0.41
N ALA A 27 -7.21 2.14 0.73
CA ALA A 27 -6.15 1.84 1.70
C ALA A 27 -5.02 1.00 1.08
N ARG A 28 -5.38 -0.06 0.34
CA ARG A 28 -4.44 -0.91 -0.40
C ARG A 28 -3.64 -0.09 -1.42
N GLN A 29 -4.32 0.77 -2.18
CA GLN A 29 -3.66 1.63 -3.17
C GLN A 29 -2.64 2.57 -2.54
N MET A 30 -2.96 3.15 -1.39
CA MET A 30 -2.01 4.02 -0.67
C MET A 30 -0.80 3.24 -0.15
N LEU A 31 -1.01 2.03 0.37
CA LEU A 31 0.09 1.18 0.83
C LEU A 31 0.97 0.71 -0.34
N LYS A 32 0.37 0.39 -1.51
CA LYS A 32 1.12 0.13 -2.75
C LYS A 32 1.97 1.33 -3.17
N ASN A 33 1.40 2.54 -3.14
CA ASN A 33 2.11 3.76 -3.49
C ASN A 33 3.26 4.05 -2.53
N TYR A 34 3.05 3.84 -1.22
CA TYR A 34 4.12 3.89 -0.22
C TYR A 34 5.28 2.94 -0.57
N GLY A 35 4.95 1.68 -0.91
CA GLY A 35 5.93 0.68 -1.34
C GLY A 35 6.67 1.10 -2.61
N LEU A 36 5.96 1.62 -3.63
CA LEU A 36 6.57 2.09 -4.88
C LEU A 36 7.56 3.23 -4.63
N SER A 37 7.17 4.25 -3.87
CA SER A 37 8.05 5.36 -3.53
C SER A 37 9.34 4.89 -2.85
N HIS A 38 9.23 3.99 -1.87
CA HIS A 38 10.40 3.43 -1.20
C HIS A 38 11.26 2.54 -2.11
N CYS A 39 10.64 1.72 -2.97
CA CYS A 39 11.37 0.91 -3.94
C CYS A 39 12.23 1.79 -4.85
N ILE A 40 11.65 2.87 -5.38
CA ILE A 40 12.36 3.80 -6.25
C ILE A 40 13.49 4.48 -5.50
N LEU A 41 13.28 4.90 -4.25
CA LEU A 41 14.29 5.62 -3.45
C LEU A 41 15.50 4.75 -3.06
N LYS A 42 15.31 3.47 -2.75
CA LYS A 42 16.36 2.59 -2.17
C LYS A 42 17.74 2.68 -2.87
N PRO A 43 17.84 2.65 -4.22
CA PRO A 43 19.14 2.71 -4.89
C PRO A 43 19.70 4.13 -5.10
N PHE A 44 18.91 5.19 -4.89
CA PHE A 44 19.37 6.57 -5.12
C PHE A 44 19.84 7.19 -3.80
N ASN A 45 21.15 7.35 -3.66
CA ASN A 45 21.79 8.00 -2.50
C ASN A 45 22.15 9.47 -2.76
N GLU A 46 21.53 10.08 -3.79
CA GLU A 46 21.77 11.47 -4.18
C GLU A 46 20.81 12.41 -3.46
N ASN A 47 21.32 13.58 -3.04
CA ASN A 47 20.46 14.65 -2.54
C ASN A 47 19.94 15.49 -3.73
N SER A 48 18.99 14.94 -4.49
CA SER A 48 18.38 15.60 -5.64
C SER A 48 16.97 16.11 -5.34
N ALA A 49 16.49 17.09 -6.11
CA ALA A 49 15.12 17.57 -5.98
C ALA A 49 14.09 16.45 -6.22
N LEU A 50 14.42 15.51 -7.11
CA LEU A 50 13.59 14.35 -7.41
C LEU A 50 13.57 13.35 -6.25
N GLU A 51 14.73 13.02 -5.68
CA GLU A 51 14.81 12.15 -4.49
C GLU A 51 13.95 12.73 -3.35
N LYS A 52 14.11 14.03 -3.06
CA LYS A 52 13.34 14.71 -2.03
C LYS A 52 11.84 14.66 -2.28
N ASP A 53 11.39 14.90 -3.51
CA ASP A 53 9.96 14.89 -3.87
C ASP A 53 9.33 13.49 -3.72
N ILE A 54 10.07 12.45 -4.13
CA ILE A 54 9.64 11.05 -3.93
C ILE A 54 9.63 10.70 -2.43
N GLY A 55 10.60 11.20 -1.65
CA GLY A 55 10.63 11.08 -0.19
C GLY A 55 9.41 11.71 0.49
N LEU A 56 9.04 12.92 0.05
CA LEU A 56 7.81 13.58 0.52
C LEU A 56 6.56 12.79 0.14
N SER A 57 6.52 12.21 -1.05
CA SER A 57 5.43 11.32 -1.48
C SER A 57 5.34 10.06 -0.61
N ALA A 58 6.46 9.43 -0.28
CA ALA A 58 6.50 8.30 0.65
C ALA A 58 5.96 8.71 2.04
N GLY A 59 6.37 9.87 2.54
CA GLY A 59 5.83 10.45 3.78
C GLY A 59 4.31 10.68 3.72
N ALA A 60 3.80 11.21 2.61
CA ALA A 60 2.37 11.44 2.41
C ALA A 60 1.55 10.15 2.39
N TYR A 61 2.10 9.03 1.92
CA TYR A 61 1.44 7.73 1.96
C TYR A 61 1.63 6.96 3.28
N SER A 62 2.52 7.41 4.16
CA SER A 62 2.80 6.77 5.46
C SER A 62 1.66 6.94 6.48
N PHE A 63 1.75 6.23 7.61
CA PHE A 63 0.85 6.38 8.76
C PHE A 63 0.72 7.84 9.25
N MET A 64 1.83 8.58 9.28
CA MET A 64 1.83 9.99 9.72
C MET A 64 1.30 10.95 8.66
N GLY A 65 1.08 10.46 7.44
CA GLY A 65 0.49 11.22 6.33
C GLY A 65 -0.99 10.91 6.19
N LYS A 66 -1.37 10.49 4.98
CA LYS A 66 -2.74 10.09 4.63
C LYS A 66 -2.95 8.58 4.69
N GLY A 67 -1.94 7.82 5.10
CA GLY A 67 -1.99 6.37 5.13
C GLY A 67 -3.15 5.84 5.99
N MET A 68 -3.83 4.82 5.49
CA MET A 68 -5.06 4.30 6.10
C MET A 68 -4.85 3.00 6.90
N HIS A 69 -3.61 2.53 7.02
CA HIS A 69 -3.27 1.37 7.83
C HIS A 69 -2.73 1.83 9.18
N THR A 70 -3.11 1.18 10.27
CA THR A 70 -2.63 1.47 11.62
C THR A 70 -1.40 0.63 11.96
N VAL A 71 -0.50 1.22 12.74
CA VAL A 71 0.62 0.48 13.35
C VAL A 71 0.09 -0.16 14.62
N LEU A 72 0.09 -1.49 14.68
CA LEU A 72 -0.33 -2.22 15.86
C LEU A 72 0.77 -2.14 16.92
N GLN A 73 0.42 -1.62 18.09
CA GLN A 73 1.31 -1.48 19.23
C GLN A 73 0.68 -2.12 20.46
N ASN A 74 1.52 -2.65 21.35
CA ASN A 74 1.10 -3.04 22.68
C ASN A 74 0.91 -1.77 23.53
N GLU A 75 -0.28 -1.57 24.09
CA GLU A 75 -0.64 -0.32 24.78
C GLU A 75 0.16 -0.09 26.06
N ASP A 76 0.52 -1.17 26.78
CA ASP A 76 1.22 -1.09 28.07
C ASP A 76 2.73 -0.80 27.91
N THR A 77 3.34 -1.38 26.87
CA THR A 77 4.79 -1.33 26.64
C THR A 77 5.20 -0.39 25.51
N LEU A 78 4.24 0.10 24.73
CA LEU A 78 4.44 0.85 23.49
C LEU A 78 5.26 0.08 22.43
N GLN A 79 5.41 -1.23 22.57
CA GLN A 79 6.13 -2.06 21.62
C GLN A 79 5.32 -2.20 20.32
N VAL A 80 5.94 -1.91 19.17
CA VAL A 80 5.34 -2.19 17.87
C VAL A 80 5.24 -3.71 17.66
N LEU A 81 4.01 -4.20 17.56
CA LEU A 81 3.70 -5.60 17.28
C LEU A 81 3.65 -5.85 15.77
N HIS A 82 3.11 -4.91 15.00
CA HIS A 82 3.06 -4.99 13.54
C HIS A 82 3.00 -3.59 12.90
N ASP A 83 3.81 -3.38 11.87
CA ASP A 83 3.83 -2.14 11.09
C ASP A 83 3.62 -2.46 9.60
N PRO A 84 2.42 -2.23 9.04
CA PRO A 84 2.11 -2.52 7.64
C PRO A 84 3.03 -1.79 6.66
N TYR A 85 3.52 -0.60 7.01
CA TYR A 85 4.41 0.19 6.17
C TYR A 85 5.82 -0.41 6.15
N LYS A 86 6.36 -0.78 7.32
CA LYS A 86 7.65 -1.49 7.41
C LYS A 86 7.60 -2.81 6.65
N GLU A 87 6.55 -3.61 6.83
CA GLU A 87 6.41 -4.89 6.14
C GLU A 87 6.32 -4.70 4.62
N THR A 88 5.56 -3.70 4.16
CA THR A 88 5.46 -3.36 2.74
C THR A 88 6.81 -2.95 2.16
N ARG A 89 7.56 -2.11 2.88
CA ARG A 89 8.90 -1.69 2.47
C ARG A 89 9.86 -2.88 2.36
N ASN A 90 9.85 -3.78 3.35
CA ASN A 90 10.66 -4.98 3.33
C ASN A 90 10.30 -5.89 2.15
N TYR A 91 9.00 -6.07 1.89
CA TYR A 91 8.52 -6.87 0.76
C TYR A 91 9.04 -6.32 -0.57
N VAL A 92 8.82 -5.03 -0.86
CA VAL A 92 9.22 -4.46 -2.16
C VAL A 92 10.73 -4.48 -2.35
N TYR A 93 11.50 -4.35 -1.27
CA TYR A 93 12.96 -4.46 -1.32
C TYR A 93 13.43 -5.86 -1.69
N ALA A 94 12.84 -6.89 -1.07
CA ALA A 94 13.17 -8.28 -1.37
C ALA A 94 12.67 -8.70 -2.77
N ALA A 95 11.50 -8.23 -3.18
CA ALA A 95 10.93 -8.53 -4.49
C ALA A 95 11.74 -7.85 -5.62
N TYR A 96 12.17 -6.61 -5.43
CA TYR A 96 12.99 -5.89 -6.41
C TYR A 96 14.33 -6.59 -6.66
N GLU A 97 14.98 -7.12 -5.64
CA GLU A 97 16.25 -7.88 -5.78
C GLU A 97 16.10 -9.13 -6.65
N GLN A 98 14.88 -9.69 -6.72
CA GLN A 98 14.56 -10.86 -7.54
C GLN A 98 13.97 -10.49 -8.91
N THR A 99 13.75 -9.20 -9.18
CA THR A 99 13.10 -8.72 -10.40
C THR A 99 14.13 -8.36 -11.47
N PRO A 100 14.21 -9.11 -12.59
CA PRO A 100 15.10 -8.76 -13.68
C PRO A 100 14.65 -7.44 -14.31
N SER A 101 15.47 -6.40 -14.19
CA SER A 101 15.16 -5.08 -14.74
C SER A 101 16.28 -4.51 -15.61
N ILE A 102 17.20 -5.36 -16.06
CA ILE A 102 18.30 -4.99 -16.95
C ILE A 102 17.73 -4.62 -18.32
N SER A 103 18.11 -3.44 -18.82
CA SER A 103 17.78 -3.02 -20.18
C SER A 103 18.80 -3.54 -21.18
N LYS A 104 18.38 -3.86 -22.41
CA LYS A 104 19.33 -4.19 -23.51
C LYS A 104 20.31 -3.04 -23.82
N HIS A 105 19.97 -1.81 -23.42
CA HIS A 105 20.75 -0.60 -23.65
C HIS A 105 21.56 -0.15 -22.43
N SER A 106 21.44 -0.84 -21.29
CA SER A 106 22.13 -0.50 -20.05
C SER A 106 22.66 -1.76 -19.36
N LYS A 107 23.90 -1.74 -18.88
CA LYS A 107 24.43 -2.83 -18.04
C LYS A 107 23.87 -2.81 -16.61
N SER A 108 23.03 -1.84 -16.27
CA SER A 108 22.38 -1.70 -14.97
C SER A 108 20.87 -1.94 -15.04
N ASN A 109 20.31 -2.29 -13.89
CA ASN A 109 18.87 -2.33 -13.68
C ASN A 109 18.24 -0.96 -13.91
N VAL A 110 17.17 -0.92 -14.70
CA VAL A 110 16.30 0.25 -14.82
C VAL A 110 15.40 0.27 -13.59
N VAL A 111 15.84 0.97 -12.54
CA VAL A 111 15.19 0.99 -11.21
C VAL A 111 13.69 1.21 -11.29
N PHE A 112 13.28 2.28 -11.95
CA PHE A 112 11.87 2.65 -12.03
C PHE A 112 11.03 1.55 -12.68
N TYR A 113 11.54 0.95 -13.76
CA TYR A 113 10.89 -0.18 -14.43
C TYR A 113 10.78 -1.39 -13.49
N GLY A 114 11.87 -1.79 -12.83
CA GLY A 114 11.85 -2.92 -11.89
C GLY A 114 10.89 -2.70 -10.72
N CYS A 115 10.79 -1.48 -10.20
CA CYS A 115 9.81 -1.16 -9.16
C CYS A 115 8.37 -1.21 -9.66
N LEU A 116 8.11 -0.82 -10.92
CA LEU A 116 6.79 -0.98 -11.53
C LEU A 116 6.43 -2.44 -11.79
N GLU A 117 7.38 -3.30 -12.13
CA GLU A 117 7.16 -4.75 -12.24
C GLU A 117 6.74 -5.34 -10.88
N VAL A 118 7.43 -4.99 -9.79
CA VAL A 118 7.02 -5.38 -8.43
C VAL A 118 5.63 -4.84 -8.11
N TYR A 119 5.40 -3.55 -8.35
CA TYR A 119 4.14 -2.86 -8.04
C TYR A 119 2.92 -3.47 -8.77
N ASN A 120 3.10 -3.94 -10.00
CA ASN A 120 2.03 -4.55 -10.80
C ASN A 120 1.96 -6.08 -10.64
N SER A 121 2.86 -6.69 -9.86
CA SER A 121 2.87 -8.15 -9.69
C SER A 121 1.68 -8.65 -8.87
N GLU A 122 1.11 -9.78 -9.27
CA GLU A 122 0.06 -10.43 -8.48
C GLU A 122 0.54 -10.83 -7.08
N ALA A 123 1.83 -11.15 -6.93
CA ALA A 123 2.41 -11.52 -5.66
C ALA A 123 2.35 -10.33 -4.67
N PHE A 124 2.68 -9.12 -5.14
CA PHE A 124 2.57 -7.92 -4.32
C PHE A 124 1.11 -7.60 -3.99
N ASP A 125 0.19 -7.74 -4.94
CA ASP A 125 -1.25 -7.57 -4.69
C ASP A 125 -1.77 -8.53 -3.61
N ARG A 126 -1.36 -9.81 -3.66
CA ARG A 126 -1.69 -10.78 -2.62
C ARG A 126 -1.12 -10.39 -1.27
N PHE A 127 0.14 -9.97 -1.24
CA PHE A 127 0.79 -9.47 -0.01
C PHE A 127 0.02 -8.28 0.57
N ILE A 128 -0.31 -7.26 -0.23
CA ILE A 128 -1.02 -6.07 0.23
C ILE A 128 -2.37 -6.41 0.87
N LYS A 129 -3.12 -7.36 0.28
CA LYS A 129 -4.40 -7.83 0.87
C LYS A 129 -4.24 -8.46 2.25
N THR A 130 -3.07 -9.03 2.59
CA THR A 130 -2.81 -9.55 3.95
C THR A 130 -2.76 -8.43 4.99
N GLN A 131 -2.53 -7.19 4.57
CA GLN A 131 -2.46 -6.02 5.43
C GLN A 131 -3.84 -5.42 5.74
N ASP A 132 -4.91 -5.86 5.06
CA ASP A 132 -6.27 -5.33 5.23
C ASP A 132 -6.76 -5.36 6.68
N ARG A 133 -6.27 -6.32 7.48
CA ARG A 133 -6.59 -6.47 8.91
C ARG A 133 -6.10 -5.30 9.78
N TYR A 134 -5.28 -4.41 9.23
CA TYR A 134 -4.72 -3.24 9.90
C TYR A 134 -5.29 -1.95 9.31
N ILE A 135 -6.32 -1.99 8.48
CA ILE A 135 -6.98 -0.77 8.00
C ILE A 135 -7.73 -0.11 9.15
N ALA A 136 -7.55 1.20 9.34
CA ALA A 136 -8.32 1.97 10.31
C ALA A 136 -9.82 1.91 9.96
N ASP A 137 -10.68 1.76 10.96
CA ASP A 137 -12.14 1.81 10.76
C ASP A 137 -12.65 3.21 10.40
#